data_AF-A0A7L2SNG6-F1
#
_entry.id   AF-A0A7L2SNG6-F1
#
_cell.length_a   1.000
_cell.length_b   1.000
_cell.length_c   1.000
_cell.angle_alpha   90.00
_cell.angle_beta   90.00
_cell.angle_gamma   90.00
#
_symmetry.space_group_name_H-M   'P 1'
#
loop_
_entity.id
_entity.type
_entity.pdbx_description
1 polymer ?
#
loop_
_entity_poly.entity_id
_entity_poly.type
_entity_poly.pdbx_seq_one_letter_code
_entity_poly.pdbx_strand_id
1 'polypeptide(L)'
;PGRDYAAQAAPAAKAGSTTGRIVAVIGAVVDVQFDEGLPPILNALEVQGRETRLVLEVAQHLGENTVRTIAMDGTEGLVRGQKVLDSGAPIRIPVGPETLGRIMNVIGEPIDERGPITTKQFAAIHAEAPEFVEMSVEQEILVTGIKVVDLLAPYAKGGKIGAW
;
A
#
# COMPACT_ATOMS: atom_id res chain seq x y z
N PRO A 1 -12.69 1.07 25.47
CA PRO A 1 -12.02 -0.16 24.97
C PRO A 1 -11.56 0.05 23.52
N GLY A 2 -10.29 0.45 23.35
CA GLY A 2 -9.72 0.76 22.03
C GLY A 2 -9.69 -0.49 21.16
N ARG A 3 -10.30 -0.40 19.98
CA ARG A 3 -10.17 -1.43 18.94
C ARG A 3 -8.74 -1.36 18.42
N ASP A 4 -7.96 -2.40 18.68
CA ASP A 4 -6.66 -2.62 18.05
C ASP A 4 -6.95 -2.95 16.58
N TYR A 5 -6.81 -1.96 15.70
CA TYR A 5 -6.93 -2.13 14.24
C TYR A 5 -5.65 -2.71 13.61
N ALA A 6 -4.71 -3.18 14.44
CA ALA A 6 -3.52 -3.88 13.98
C ALA A 6 -3.92 -5.32 13.62
N ALA A 7 -4.37 -5.53 12.38
CA ALA A 7 -4.37 -6.86 11.78
C ALA A 7 -3.00 -7.50 12.05
N GLN A 8 -3.02 -8.70 12.64
CA GLN A 8 -1.79 -9.46 12.89
C GLN A 8 -1.03 -9.56 11.56
N ALA A 9 0.18 -8.98 11.55
CA ALA A 9 1.04 -8.99 10.38
C ALA A 9 1.20 -10.43 9.91
N ALA A 10 0.83 -10.68 8.65
CA ALA A 10 1.13 -11.93 7.98
C ALA A 10 2.61 -12.28 8.22
N PRO A 11 2.94 -13.56 8.44
CA PRO A 11 4.29 -13.97 8.79
C PRO A 11 5.27 -13.41 7.76
N ALA A 12 6.30 -12.71 8.26
CA ALA A 12 7.36 -12.17 7.41
C ALA A 12 7.89 -13.29 6.52
N ALA A 13 7.64 -13.19 5.21
CA ALA A 13 8.19 -14.11 4.24
C ALA A 13 9.72 -14.05 4.37
N LYS A 14 10.37 -15.22 4.25
CA LYS A 14 11.83 -15.39 4.36
C LYS A 14 12.55 -14.21 3.69
N ALA A 15 13.26 -13.43 4.49
CA ALA A 15 14.16 -12.38 4.04
C ALA A 15 15.37 -12.99 3.31
N GLY A 16 15.15 -13.48 2.10
CA GLY A 16 16.18 -13.55 1.08
C GLY A 16 16.10 -12.23 0.34
N SER A 17 17.19 -11.44 0.33
CA SER A 17 17.30 -10.25 -0.49
C SER A 17 17.35 -10.67 -1.96
N THR A 18 16.19 -11.02 -2.51
CA THR A 18 16.11 -11.50 -3.88
C THR A 18 16.22 -10.29 -4.79
N THR A 19 17.23 -10.29 -5.65
CA THR A 19 17.43 -9.23 -6.63
C THR A 19 16.88 -9.68 -7.98
N GLY A 20 16.00 -8.85 -8.55
CA GLY A 20 15.51 -8.97 -9.90
C GLY A 20 16.17 -7.96 -10.85
N ARG A 21 15.88 -8.11 -12.14
CA ARG A 21 16.31 -7.21 -13.21
C ARG A 21 15.12 -6.77 -14.04
N ILE A 22 15.06 -5.50 -14.41
CA ILE A 22 13.99 -4.98 -15.28
C ILE A 22 14.17 -5.54 -16.70
N VAL A 23 13.14 -6.18 -17.24
CA VAL A 23 13.14 -6.72 -18.61
C VAL A 23 12.42 -5.79 -19.57
N ALA A 24 11.28 -5.24 -19.15
CA ALA A 24 10.47 -4.34 -19.96
C ALA A 24 9.84 -3.23 -19.11
N VAL A 25 9.62 -2.08 -19.75
CA VAL A 25 8.94 -0.91 -19.17
C VAL A 25 7.92 -0.46 -20.21
N ILE A 26 6.64 -0.48 -19.84
CA ILE A 26 5.50 -0.10 -20.68
C ILE A 26 4.63 0.87 -19.87
N GLY A 27 4.95 2.17 -19.96
CA GLY A 27 4.28 3.20 -19.17
C GLY A 27 4.44 2.96 -17.67
N ALA A 28 3.34 2.82 -16.94
CA ALA A 28 3.33 2.52 -15.51
C ALA A 28 3.57 1.04 -15.18
N VAL A 29 3.61 0.17 -16.19
CA VAL A 29 3.81 -1.27 -16.00
C VAL A 29 5.28 -1.62 -16.24
N VAL A 30 5.89 -2.29 -15.27
CA VAL A 30 7.29 -2.70 -15.32
C VAL A 30 7.37 -4.22 -15.12
N ASP A 31 7.97 -4.92 -16.06
CA ASP A 31 8.20 -6.36 -15.96
C ASP A 31 9.61 -6.59 -15.40
N VAL A 32 9.69 -7.33 -14.29
CA VAL A 32 10.92 -7.63 -13.56
C VAL A 32 11.14 -9.14 -13.55
N GLN A 33 12.31 -9.59 -13.96
CA GLN A 33 12.70 -10.99 -13.94
C GLN A 33 13.59 -11.27 -12.74
N PHE A 34 13.30 -12.35 -12.03
CA PHE A 34 14.06 -12.83 -10.88
C PHE A 34 14.77 -14.14 -11.25
N ASP A 35 16.03 -14.30 -10.87
CA ASP A 35 16.79 -15.51 -11.19
C ASP A 35 16.35 -16.69 -10.29
N GLU A 36 16.16 -16.42 -9.00
CA GLU A 36 15.62 -17.35 -8.01
C GLU A 36 14.64 -16.59 -7.10
N GLY A 37 13.72 -17.27 -6.40
CA GLY A 37 12.88 -16.65 -5.37
C GLY A 37 11.83 -15.65 -5.88
N LEU A 38 10.79 -16.14 -6.55
CA LEU A 38 9.72 -15.31 -7.08
C LEU A 38 8.96 -14.56 -5.96
N PRO A 39 8.92 -13.22 -5.95
CA PRO A 39 8.18 -12.46 -4.94
C PRO A 39 6.68 -12.75 -5.06
N PRO A 40 5.95 -12.89 -3.94
CA PRO A 40 4.50 -13.07 -3.97
C PRO A 40 3.79 -11.85 -4.57
N ILE A 41 2.54 -12.05 -4.99
CA ILE A 41 1.67 -10.95 -5.45
C ILE A 41 1.47 -9.98 -4.28
N LEU A 42 1.37 -8.69 -4.58
CA LEU A 42 1.22 -7.56 -3.65
C LEU A 42 2.51 -7.17 -2.90
N ASN A 43 3.64 -7.83 -3.13
CA ASN A 43 4.92 -7.40 -2.55
C ASN A 43 5.41 -6.09 -3.19
N ALA A 44 6.05 -5.28 -2.36
CA ALA A 44 6.76 -4.09 -2.78
C ALA A 44 8.20 -4.44 -3.19
N LEU A 45 8.61 -3.91 -4.34
CA LEU A 45 9.95 -4.01 -4.87
C LEU A 45 10.55 -2.60 -4.98
N GLU A 46 11.85 -2.47 -4.71
CA GLU A 46 12.55 -1.18 -4.76
C GLU A 46 13.60 -1.16 -5.86
N VAL A 47 13.50 -0.17 -6.76
CA VAL A 47 14.46 0.00 -7.85
C VAL A 47 15.74 0.65 -7.33
N GLN A 48 16.88 0.01 -7.57
CA GLN A 48 18.18 0.50 -7.12
C GLN A 48 18.81 1.49 -8.12
N GLY A 49 19.60 2.44 -7.62
CA GLY A 49 20.39 3.36 -8.45
C GLY A 49 19.60 4.56 -8.98
N ARG A 50 18.58 5.02 -8.23
CA ARG A 50 17.87 6.28 -8.49
C ARG A 50 18.09 7.25 -7.32
N GLU A 51 18.00 8.54 -7.60
CA GLU A 51 17.99 9.60 -6.58
C GLU A 51 16.67 9.61 -5.81
N THR A 52 15.55 9.40 -6.53
CA THR A 52 14.22 9.26 -5.95
C THR A 52 13.86 7.80 -5.75
N ARG A 53 13.22 7.50 -4.62
CA ARG A 53 12.80 6.15 -4.28
C ARG A 53 11.62 5.73 -5.15
N LEU A 54 11.85 4.75 -6.02
CA LEU A 54 10.79 4.18 -6.86
C LEU A 54 10.42 2.79 -6.34
N VAL A 55 9.17 2.67 -5.91
CA VAL A 55 8.57 1.41 -5.46
C VAL A 55 7.68 0.86 -6.57
N LEU A 56 7.82 -0.44 -6.84
CA LEU A 56 7.01 -1.21 -7.77
C LEU A 56 6.22 -2.25 -6.97
N GLU A 57 4.93 -2.38 -7.22
CA GLU A 57 4.09 -3.40 -6.58
C GLU A 57 3.86 -4.58 -7.53
N VAL A 58 4.09 -5.81 -7.07
CA VAL A 58 3.85 -7.01 -7.88
C VAL A 58 2.35 -7.23 -8.07
N ALA A 59 1.87 -7.16 -9.32
CA ALA A 59 0.47 -7.35 -9.66
C ALA A 59 0.14 -8.77 -10.13
N GLN A 60 1.06 -9.42 -10.87
CA GLN A 60 0.84 -10.76 -11.40
C GLN A 60 2.16 -11.48 -11.71
N HIS A 61 2.10 -12.80 -11.76
CA HIS A 61 3.19 -13.66 -12.23
C HIS A 61 2.93 -14.06 -13.67
N LEU A 62 3.87 -13.73 -14.57
CA LEU A 62 3.72 -14.00 -16.02
C LEU A 62 4.24 -15.39 -16.42
N GLY A 63 5.08 -16.01 -15.58
CA GLY A 63 5.87 -17.20 -15.94
C GLY A 63 7.32 -16.83 -16.27
N GLU A 64 8.16 -17.83 -16.55
CA GLU A 64 9.61 -17.63 -16.87
C GLU A 64 10.36 -16.78 -15.82
N ASN A 65 10.00 -16.97 -14.55
CA ASN A 65 10.46 -16.19 -13.41
C ASN A 65 10.30 -14.67 -13.55
N THR A 66 9.31 -14.23 -14.34
CA THR A 66 8.99 -12.82 -14.57
C THR A 66 7.72 -12.44 -13.82
N VAL A 67 7.80 -11.33 -13.10
CA VAL A 67 6.66 -10.70 -12.43
C VAL A 67 6.35 -9.39 -13.12
N ARG A 68 5.06 -9.09 -13.24
CA ARG A 68 4.59 -7.79 -13.73
C ARG A 68 4.23 -6.93 -12.54
N THR A 69 4.81 -5.75 -12.53
CA THR A 69 4.68 -4.78 -11.44
C THR A 69 4.04 -3.49 -11.93
N ILE A 70 3.39 -2.78 -11.00
CA ILE A 70 2.83 -1.46 -11.22
C ILE A 70 3.70 -0.47 -10.46
N ALA A 71 4.18 0.56 -11.16
CA ALA A 71 4.99 1.61 -10.56
C ALA A 71 4.13 2.57 -9.74
N MET A 72 4.57 2.88 -8.53
CA MET A 72 3.89 3.83 -7.63
C MET A 72 4.24 5.29 -7.93
N ASP A 73 5.28 5.51 -8.74
CA ASP A 73 5.75 6.82 -9.17
C ASP A 73 6.24 6.75 -10.63
N GLY A 74 6.66 7.88 -11.18
CA GLY A 74 7.13 8.02 -12.55
C GLY A 74 8.23 7.01 -12.94
N THR A 75 8.04 6.36 -14.09
CA THR A 75 8.97 5.35 -14.65
C THR A 75 10.03 5.96 -15.56
N GLU A 76 10.15 7.30 -15.61
CA GLU A 76 11.16 7.98 -16.41
C GLU A 76 12.56 7.58 -15.98
N GLY A 77 13.47 7.39 -16.94
CA GLY A 77 14.85 7.02 -16.66
C GLY A 77 15.07 5.57 -16.19
N LEU A 78 14.03 4.71 -16.22
CA LEU A 78 14.23 3.28 -16.01
C LEU A 78 14.98 2.66 -17.20
N VAL A 79 15.97 1.84 -16.87
CA VAL A 79 16.80 1.13 -17.87
C VAL A 79 16.61 -0.37 -17.71
N ARG A 80 16.54 -1.08 -18.84
CA ARG A 80 16.50 -2.55 -18.84
C ARG A 80 17.80 -3.10 -18.22
N GLY A 81 17.67 -4.11 -17.37
CA GLY A 81 18.77 -4.68 -16.60
C GLY A 81 19.04 -3.97 -15.27
N GLN A 82 18.33 -2.88 -14.96
CA GLN A 82 18.43 -2.22 -13.66
C GLN A 82 18.01 -3.18 -12.55
N LYS A 83 18.75 -3.13 -11.44
CA LYS A 83 18.53 -4.01 -10.29
C LYS A 83 17.30 -3.56 -9.51
N VAL A 84 16.50 -4.54 -9.11
CA VAL A 84 15.31 -4.36 -8.29
C VAL A 84 15.44 -5.26 -7.07
N LEU A 85 15.17 -4.72 -5.89
CA LEU A 85 15.25 -5.43 -4.62
C LEU A 85 13.85 -5.81 -4.14
N ASP A 86 13.63 -7.07 -3.79
CA ASP A 86 12.40 -7.46 -3.08
C ASP A 86 12.48 -7.03 -1.61
N SER A 87 11.44 -6.31 -1.15
CA SER A 87 11.32 -5.93 0.26
C SER A 87 10.77 -7.05 1.14
N GLY A 88 10.21 -8.11 0.53
CA GLY A 88 9.65 -9.27 1.22
C GLY A 88 8.29 -9.02 1.88
N ALA A 89 7.75 -7.80 1.77
CA ALA A 89 6.46 -7.42 2.30
C ALA A 89 5.69 -6.53 1.31
N PRO A 90 4.37 -6.39 1.46
CA PRO A 90 3.61 -5.36 0.77
C PRO A 90 4.10 -3.94 1.11
N ILE A 91 3.61 -2.93 0.40
CA ILE A 91 3.88 -1.53 0.74
C ILE A 91 3.38 -1.28 2.18
N ARG A 92 4.30 -0.85 3.06
CA ARG A 92 4.01 -0.55 4.45
C ARG A 92 4.07 0.95 4.69
N ILE A 93 3.01 1.49 5.28
CA ILE A 93 2.88 2.91 5.57
C ILE A 93 2.91 3.15 7.09
N PRO A 94 3.41 4.30 7.55
CA PRO A 94 3.35 4.67 8.96
C PRO A 94 1.89 4.86 9.37
N VAL A 95 1.52 4.30 10.53
CA VAL A 95 0.20 4.44 11.14
C VAL A 95 0.35 4.83 12.61
N GLY A 96 -0.72 5.39 13.18
CA GLY A 96 -0.76 5.82 14.57
C GLY A 96 -1.18 7.28 14.74
N PRO A 97 -1.37 7.76 15.96
CA PRO A 97 -1.71 9.15 16.23
C PRO A 97 -0.63 10.12 15.75
N GLU A 98 0.62 9.67 15.56
CA GLU A 98 1.74 10.50 15.11
C GLU A 98 1.61 10.94 13.64
N THR A 99 0.75 10.29 12.85
CA THR A 99 0.49 10.66 11.45
C THR A 99 -0.60 11.73 11.32
N LEU A 100 -1.32 12.06 12.40
CA LEU A 100 -2.41 13.03 12.36
C LEU A 100 -1.89 14.43 12.00
N GLY A 101 -2.52 15.04 11.00
CA GLY A 101 -2.14 16.37 10.50
C GLY A 101 -0.88 16.39 9.62
N ARG A 102 -0.35 15.23 9.24
CA ARG A 102 0.71 15.06 8.25
C ARG A 102 0.10 14.76 6.88
N ILE A 103 0.81 15.14 5.81
CA ILE A 103 0.44 14.75 4.43
C ILE A 103 1.43 13.68 3.97
N MET A 104 0.90 12.53 3.55
CA MET A 104 1.67 11.36 3.12
C MET A 104 1.36 11.02 1.67
N ASN A 105 2.34 10.51 0.94
CA ASN A 105 2.14 9.92 -0.38
C ASN A 105 1.70 8.44 -0.27
N VAL A 106 1.49 7.79 -1.42
CA VAL A 106 1.04 6.39 -1.53
C VAL A 106 1.98 5.37 -0.88
N ILE A 107 3.28 5.67 -0.81
CA ILE A 107 4.30 4.81 -0.20
C ILE A 107 4.59 5.16 1.27
N GLY A 108 3.84 6.11 1.85
CA GLY A 108 3.93 6.49 3.25
C GLY A 108 5.01 7.53 3.59
N GLU A 109 5.60 8.18 2.58
CA GLU A 109 6.59 9.23 2.78
C GLU A 109 5.90 10.59 2.99
N PRO A 110 6.42 11.43 3.90
CA PRO A 110 5.88 12.77 4.13
C PRO A 110 6.19 13.70 2.96
N ILE A 111 5.16 14.36 2.44
CA ILE A 111 5.26 15.36 1.37
C ILE A 111 4.95 16.78 1.88
N ASP A 112 4.88 16.94 3.20
CA ASP A 112 4.54 18.22 3.85
C ASP A 112 5.76 19.06 4.24
N GLU A 113 6.98 18.67 3.87
CA GLU A 113 8.26 19.33 4.19
C GLU A 113 8.53 19.51 5.70
N ARG A 114 7.78 18.83 6.58
CA ARG A 114 7.90 18.95 8.05
C ARG A 114 8.81 17.89 8.67
N GLY A 115 9.72 17.33 7.87
CA GLY A 115 10.64 16.26 8.28
C GLY A 115 10.00 14.87 8.33
N PRO A 116 10.71 13.85 8.84
CA PRO A 116 10.23 12.47 8.85
C PRO A 116 9.02 12.28 9.78
N ILE A 117 8.20 11.26 9.50
CA ILE A 117 7.13 10.83 10.40
C ILE A 117 7.71 9.77 11.33
N THR A 118 7.90 10.13 12.60
CA THR A 118 8.37 9.18 13.62
C THR A 118 7.18 8.43 14.19
N THR A 119 6.95 7.19 13.73
CA THR A 119 5.92 6.29 14.28
C THR A 119 6.55 5.03 14.84
N LYS A 120 5.82 4.37 15.74
CA LYS A 120 6.20 3.04 16.27
C LYS A 120 5.59 1.90 15.46
N GLN A 121 4.60 2.20 14.61
CA GLN A 121 3.78 1.21 13.92
C GLN A 121 3.72 1.48 12.42
N PHE A 122 3.89 0.41 11.65
CA PHE A 122 3.76 0.40 10.20
C PHE A 122 2.79 -0.71 9.80
N ALA A 123 1.74 -0.35 9.06
CA ALA A 123 0.74 -1.29 8.55
C ALA A 123 0.92 -1.50 7.05
N ALA A 124 0.65 -2.72 6.57
CA ALA A 124 0.57 -3.00 5.14
C ALA A 124 -0.71 -2.39 4.55
N ILE A 125 -0.64 -1.85 3.33
CA ILE A 125 -1.83 -1.33 2.64
C ILE A 125 -2.81 -2.45 2.23
N HIS A 126 -2.27 -3.66 2.06
CA HIS A 126 -3.04 -4.86 1.78
C HIS A 126 -3.35 -5.58 3.08
N ALA A 127 -4.61 -5.52 3.48
CA ALA A 127 -5.15 -6.21 4.64
C ALA A 127 -6.43 -6.94 4.25
N GLU A 128 -6.68 -8.09 4.87
CA GLU A 128 -7.94 -8.79 4.68
C GLU A 128 -9.10 -7.96 5.25
N ALA A 129 -10.27 -8.11 4.63
CA ALA A 129 -11.47 -7.50 5.16
C ALA A 129 -11.85 -8.14 6.51
N PRO A 130 -12.52 -7.40 7.41
CA PRO A 130 -13.02 -7.96 8.66
C PRO A 130 -13.88 -9.20 8.44
N GLU A 131 -13.76 -10.18 9.32
CA GLU A 131 -14.53 -11.42 9.21
C GLU A 131 -16.02 -11.17 9.46
N PHE A 132 -16.87 -12.09 8.98
CA PHE A 132 -18.32 -11.99 9.17
C PHE A 132 -18.74 -11.89 10.64
N VAL A 133 -18.00 -12.54 11.54
CA VAL A 133 -18.27 -12.51 12.99
C VAL A 133 -17.96 -11.16 13.64
N GLU A 134 -17.11 -10.33 13.00
CA GLU A 134 -16.74 -9.00 13.48
C GLU A 134 -17.68 -7.91 12.96
N MET A 135 -18.58 -8.25 12.02
CA MET A 135 -19.53 -7.30 11.47
C MET A 135 -20.60 -6.95 12.50
N SER A 136 -20.75 -5.66 12.80
CA SER A 136 -21.86 -5.17 13.62
C SER A 136 -23.10 -4.91 12.77
N VAL A 137 -24.26 -5.31 13.29
CA VAL A 137 -25.59 -5.00 12.71
C VAL A 137 -26.22 -3.74 13.31
N GLU A 138 -25.55 -3.08 14.25
CA GLU A 138 -26.06 -1.86 14.89
C GLU A 138 -26.12 -0.71 13.89
N GLN A 139 -27.32 -0.16 13.70
CA GLN A 139 -27.55 1.01 12.86
C GLN A 139 -27.72 2.24 13.75
N GLU A 140 -26.67 3.05 13.87
CA GLU A 140 -26.70 4.34 14.54
C GLU A 140 -26.67 5.47 13.50
N ILE A 141 -27.44 6.55 13.72
CA ILE A 141 -27.40 7.73 12.84
C ILE A 141 -26.18 8.60 13.20
N LEU A 142 -25.39 8.98 12.19
CA LEU A 142 -24.35 9.99 12.27
C LEU A 142 -24.97 11.35 11.92
N VAL A 143 -25.24 12.16 12.95
CA VAL A 143 -25.81 13.51 12.77
C VAL A 143 -24.74 14.42 12.16
N THR A 144 -25.03 15.01 10.99
CA THR A 144 -24.08 15.86 10.25
C THR A 144 -24.28 17.35 10.52
N GLY A 145 -25.50 17.75 10.92
CA GLY A 145 -25.90 19.15 11.04
C GLY A 145 -26.31 19.80 9.72
N ILE A 146 -26.29 19.05 8.61
CA ILE A 146 -26.64 19.54 7.27
C ILE A 146 -28.10 19.18 6.99
N LYS A 147 -28.98 20.19 6.93
CA LYS A 147 -30.44 19.98 6.79
C LYS A 147 -30.85 19.00 5.70
N VAL A 148 -30.28 19.13 4.49
CA VAL A 148 -30.66 18.27 3.36
C VAL A 148 -30.18 16.83 3.55
N VAL A 149 -28.98 16.64 4.12
CA VAL A 149 -28.42 15.32 4.39
C VAL A 149 -29.18 14.66 5.53
N ASP A 150 -29.30 15.32 6.67
CA ASP A 150 -29.94 14.74 7.85
C ASP A 150 -31.44 14.45 7.64
N LEU A 151 -32.13 15.22 6.78
CA LEU A 151 -33.56 15.02 6.51
C LEU A 151 -33.83 14.02 5.38
N LEU A 152 -33.11 14.11 4.25
CA LEU A 152 -33.44 13.31 3.06
C LEU A 152 -32.59 12.03 2.94
N ALA A 153 -31.35 12.05 3.42
CA ALA A 153 -30.41 10.94 3.29
C ALA A 153 -29.50 10.83 4.53
N PRO A 154 -30.07 10.51 5.72
CA PRO A 154 -29.32 10.48 6.96
C PRO A 154 -28.17 9.46 6.89
N TYR A 155 -26.98 9.88 7.32
CA TYR A 155 -25.80 9.02 7.28
C TYR A 155 -25.82 8.03 8.43
N ALA A 156 -25.50 6.77 8.16
CA ALA A 156 -25.30 5.76 9.19
C ALA A 156 -23.84 5.78 9.66
N LYS A 157 -23.64 5.72 10.99
CA LYS A 157 -22.31 5.63 11.60
C LYS A 157 -21.66 4.30 11.23
N GLY A 158 -20.42 4.37 10.71
CA GLY A 158 -19.74 3.20 10.15
C GLY A 158 -20.25 2.78 8.75
N GLY A 159 -21.22 3.49 8.19
CA GLY A 159 -21.68 3.31 6.81
C GLY A 159 -20.73 3.93 5.78
N LYS A 160 -20.88 3.52 4.53
CA LYS A 160 -20.19 4.12 3.38
C LYS A 160 -21.06 5.22 2.78
N ILE A 161 -20.49 6.39 2.54
CA ILE A 161 -21.19 7.56 1.99
C ILE A 161 -20.61 7.85 0.60
N GLY A 162 -21.45 7.93 -0.42
CA GLY A 162 -21.08 8.40 -1.76
C GLY A 162 -21.58 9.82 -1.98
N ALA A 163 -20.74 10.69 -2.51
CA ALA A 163 -21.12 12.01 -2.99
C ALA A 163 -21.03 12.00 -4.52
N TRP A 164 -22.18 12.19 -5.16
CA TRP A 164 -22.35 12.14 -6.62
C TRP A 164 -22.68 13.52 -7.19
#